data_AF-A0A7C4VDE6-F1
#
_entry.id   AF-A0A7C4VDE6-F1
#
_cell.length_a   1.000
_cell.length_b   1.000
_cell.length_c   1.000
_cell.angle_alpha   90.00
_cell.angle_beta   90.00
_cell.angle_gamma   90.00
#
_symmetry.space_group_name_H-M   'P 1'
#
loop_
_entity.id
_entity.type
_entity.pdbx_description
1 polymer ?
#
loop_
_entity_poly.entity_id
_entity_poly.type
_entity_poly.pdbx_seq_one_letter_code
_entity_poly.pdbx_strand_id
1 'polypeptide(L)'
;MEVKVLAAMLCFAGLSYRGVAKAVGGTSYGLVYRAFTALKGLPKPERRLIAVDETKVKVERRGEPIYVFLWAARDVDTKEVLAFRASFTRSSLDAEMFLKQVLEYCENKPLFLVDKGPWYREAF
;
A
#
# COMPACT_ATOMS: atom_id res chain seq x y z
N MET A 1 -7.66 -8.07 -24.13
CA MET A 1 -6.58 -7.82 -23.15
C MET A 1 -6.65 -6.39 -22.63
N GLU A 2 -6.80 -5.41 -23.53
CA GLU A 2 -6.88 -3.96 -23.22
C GLU A 2 -7.89 -3.57 -22.13
N VAL A 3 -9.12 -4.08 -22.18
CA VAL A 3 -10.15 -3.75 -21.17
C VAL A 3 -9.73 -4.13 -19.74
N LYS A 4 -9.00 -5.24 -19.58
CA LYS A 4 -8.51 -5.68 -18.26
C LYS A 4 -7.39 -4.77 -17.74
N VAL A 5 -6.48 -4.35 -18.64
CA VAL A 5 -5.39 -3.43 -18.32
C VAL A 5 -5.96 -2.06 -17.96
N LEU A 6 -6.87 -1.52 -18.78
CA LEU A 6 -7.55 -0.26 -18.52
C LEU A 6 -8.32 -0.29 -17.19
N ALA A 7 -9.05 -1.36 -16.91
CA ALA A 7 -9.75 -1.52 -15.63
C ALA A 7 -8.78 -1.46 -14.44
N ALA A 8 -7.64 -2.14 -14.54
CA ALA A 8 -6.65 -2.12 -13.47
C ALA A 8 -5.97 -0.76 -13.30
N MET A 9 -5.67 -0.05 -14.40
CA MET A 9 -5.14 1.32 -14.35
C MET A 9 -6.13 2.30 -13.71
N LEU A 10 -7.43 2.17 -14.00
CA LEU A 10 -8.46 2.99 -13.36
C LEU A 10 -8.59 2.70 -11.85
N CYS A 11 -8.39 1.44 -11.43
CA CYS A 11 -8.30 1.10 -10.01
C CYS A 11 -7.07 1.75 -9.35
N PHE A 12 -5.91 1.76 -10.00
CA PHE A 12 -4.73 2.49 -9.50
C PHE A 12 -4.96 4.00 -9.40
N ALA A 13 -5.75 4.57 -10.32
CA ALA A 13 -6.15 5.98 -10.25
C ALA A 13 -7.17 6.28 -9.13
N GLY A 14 -7.54 5.30 -8.31
CA GLY A 14 -8.39 5.48 -7.14
C GLY A 14 -9.88 5.23 -7.37
N LEU A 15 -10.28 4.76 -8.55
CA LEU A 15 -11.69 4.42 -8.79
C LEU A 15 -12.06 3.11 -8.09
N SER A 16 -13.24 3.09 -7.46
CA SER A 16 -13.80 1.86 -6.91
C SER A 16 -14.03 0.80 -7.99
N TYR A 17 -13.94 -0.49 -7.66
CA TYR A 17 -14.20 -1.58 -8.61
C TYR A 17 -15.55 -1.45 -9.33
N ARG A 18 -16.58 -0.94 -8.64
CA ARG A 18 -17.90 -0.68 -9.22
C ARG A 18 -17.89 0.50 -10.18
N GLY A 19 -17.17 1.57 -9.85
CA GLY A 19 -16.99 2.73 -10.73
C GLY A 19 -16.26 2.35 -12.02
N VAL A 20 -15.16 1.61 -11.89
CA VAL A 20 -14.42 1.06 -13.03
C VAL A 20 -15.28 0.13 -13.87
N ALA A 21 -16.03 -0.78 -13.24
CA ALA A 21 -16.91 -1.72 -13.94
C ALA A 21 -17.94 -1.00 -14.83
N LYS A 22 -18.49 0.13 -14.36
CA LYS A 22 -19.36 1.00 -15.16
C LYS A 22 -18.59 1.70 -16.28
N ALA A 23 -17.40 2.25 -15.97
CA ALA A 23 -16.60 3.02 -16.92
C ALA A 23 -16.06 2.19 -18.10
N VAL A 24 -15.73 0.92 -17.87
CA VAL A 24 -15.15 0.01 -18.89
C VAL A 24 -16.20 -0.79 -19.66
N GLY A 25 -17.42 -0.26 -19.81
CA GLY A 25 -18.47 -0.86 -20.64
C GLY A 25 -19.46 -1.77 -19.90
N GLY A 26 -19.70 -1.55 -18.60
CA GLY A 26 -20.74 -2.28 -17.86
C GLY A 26 -20.37 -3.72 -17.52
N THR A 27 -19.16 -3.96 -17.04
CA THR A 27 -18.69 -5.30 -16.65
C THR A 27 -19.09 -5.65 -15.21
N SER A 28 -18.80 -6.89 -14.79
CA SER A 28 -18.92 -7.28 -13.39
C SER A 28 -17.76 -6.69 -12.56
N TYR A 29 -18.08 -6.13 -11.38
CA TYR A 29 -17.05 -5.69 -10.42
C TYR A 29 -16.08 -6.83 -10.04
N GLY A 30 -16.54 -8.08 -10.07
CA GLY A 30 -15.70 -9.25 -9.80
C GLY A 30 -14.66 -9.51 -10.89
N LEU A 31 -15.00 -9.18 -12.15
CA LEU A 31 -14.03 -9.23 -13.25
C LEU A 31 -12.96 -8.16 -13.08
N VAL A 32 -13.35 -6.94 -12.72
CA VAL A 32 -12.43 -5.84 -12.41
C VAL A 32 -11.50 -6.23 -11.25
N TYR A 33 -12.06 -6.79 -10.17
CA TYR A 33 -11.29 -7.28 -9.04
C TYR A 33 -10.25 -8.31 -9.47
N ARG A 34 -10.65 -9.34 -10.24
CA ARG A 34 -9.72 -10.38 -10.73
C ARG A 34 -8.64 -9.80 -11.65
N ALA A 35 -9.00 -8.85 -12.51
CA ALA A 35 -8.04 -8.19 -13.40
C ALA A 35 -7.00 -7.39 -12.59
N PHE A 36 -7.45 -6.66 -11.57
CA PHE A 36 -6.57 -5.89 -10.69
C PHE A 36 -5.68 -6.80 -9.83
N THR A 37 -6.22 -7.87 -9.23
CA THR A 37 -5.42 -8.78 -8.39
C THR A 37 -4.45 -9.62 -9.18
N ALA A 38 -4.71 -9.90 -10.47
CA ALA A 38 -3.76 -10.57 -11.35
C ALA A 38 -2.44 -9.78 -11.51
N LEU A 39 -2.46 -8.46 -11.28
CA LEU A 39 -1.24 -7.63 -11.32
C LEU A 39 -0.27 -7.91 -10.16
N LYS A 40 -0.71 -8.58 -9.10
CA LYS A 40 0.19 -8.96 -7.98
C LYS A 40 1.30 -9.92 -8.38
N GLY A 41 1.18 -10.58 -9.55
CA GLY A 41 2.20 -11.48 -10.09
C GLY A 41 3.25 -10.82 -10.98
N LEU A 42 3.24 -9.48 -11.11
CA LEU A 42 4.26 -8.77 -11.87
C LEU A 42 5.65 -8.92 -11.19
N PRO A 43 6.74 -8.98 -11.98
CA PRO A 43 8.09 -9.04 -11.43
C PRO A 43 8.36 -7.83 -10.55
N LYS A 44 9.07 -8.07 -9.46
CA LYS A 44 9.45 -7.04 -8.49
C LYS A 44 10.79 -6.46 -8.90
N PRO A 45 10.96 -5.14 -8.95
CA PRO A 45 12.28 -4.57 -9.20
C PRO A 45 13.15 -4.66 -7.95
N GLU A 46 14.47 -4.66 -8.15
CA GLU A 46 15.42 -4.36 -7.08
C GLU A 46 15.28 -2.90 -6.67
N ARG A 47 15.36 -2.65 -5.37
CA ARG A 47 15.27 -1.30 -4.78
C ARG A 47 16.47 -1.01 -3.93
N ARG A 48 17.01 0.19 -4.05
CA ARG A 48 18.19 0.62 -3.31
C ARG A 48 17.82 1.16 -1.93
N LEU A 49 16.84 2.06 -1.87
CA LEU A 49 16.48 2.80 -0.68
C LEU A 49 14.97 3.05 -0.63
N ILE A 50 14.35 2.68 0.49
CA ILE A 50 12.92 2.89 0.76
C ILE A 50 12.77 3.81 1.95
N ALA A 51 12.04 4.91 1.77
CA ALA A 51 11.62 5.77 2.87
C ALA A 51 10.36 5.20 3.52
N VAL A 52 10.38 5.06 4.84
CA VAL A 52 9.25 4.58 5.64
C VAL A 52 8.94 5.60 6.73
N ASP A 53 7.66 5.92 6.86
CA ASP A 53 7.17 6.89 7.84
C ASP A 53 5.83 6.45 8.45
N GLU A 54 5.52 7.02 9.61
CA GLU A 54 4.29 6.81 10.36
C GLU A 54 3.62 8.14 10.66
N THR A 55 2.30 8.22 10.49
CA THR A 55 1.51 9.40 10.90
C THR A 55 0.25 9.05 11.67
N LYS A 56 0.05 9.75 12.79
CA LYS A 56 -1.13 9.61 13.65
C LYS A 56 -2.27 10.46 13.11
N VAL A 57 -3.36 9.81 12.70
CA VAL A 57 -4.55 10.46 12.16
C VAL A 57 -5.72 10.30 13.14
N LYS A 58 -6.47 11.39 13.34
CA LYS A 58 -7.76 11.36 14.06
C LYS A 58 -8.88 11.12 13.05
N VAL A 59 -9.66 10.07 13.25
CA VAL A 59 -10.82 9.74 12.42
C VAL A 59 -12.07 9.62 13.29
N GLU A 60 -13.23 9.91 12.74
CA GLU A 60 -14.51 9.72 13.43
C GLU A 60 -15.06 8.34 13.16
N ARG A 61 -15.46 7.62 14.21
CA ARG A 61 -16.12 6.33 14.11
C ARG A 61 -17.35 6.35 15.02
N ARG A 62 -18.54 6.27 14.41
CA ARG A 62 -19.83 6.30 15.13
C ARG A 62 -20.01 7.55 16.01
N GLY A 63 -19.57 8.71 15.53
CA GLY A 63 -19.63 9.97 16.28
C GLY A 63 -18.54 10.15 17.34
N GLU A 64 -17.65 9.18 17.53
CA GLU A 64 -16.55 9.28 18.48
C GLU A 64 -15.19 9.40 17.77
N PRO A 65 -14.29 10.28 18.23
CA PRO A 65 -12.96 10.37 17.66
C PRO A 65 -12.08 9.21 18.11
N ILE A 66 -11.48 8.52 17.14
CA ILE A 66 -10.46 7.50 17.38
C ILE A 66 -9.15 7.90 16.68
N TYR A 67 -8.03 7.42 17.21
CA TYR A 67 -6.72 7.59 16.59
C TYR A 67 -6.33 6.32 15.83
N VAL A 68 -5.83 6.50 14.63
CA VAL A 68 -5.28 5.45 13.76
C VAL A 68 -3.89 5.88 13.33
N PHE A 69 -2.96 4.95 13.31
CA PHE A 69 -1.59 5.17 12.85
C PHE A 69 -1.49 4.64 11.42
N LEU A 70 -1.11 5.53 10.50
CA LEU A 70 -0.91 5.20 9.08
C LEU A 70 0.57 5.09 8.79
N TRP A 71 0.97 3.92 8.34
CA TRP A 71 2.32 3.60 7.92
C TRP A 71 2.38 3.68 6.40
N ALA A 72 3.43 4.32 5.87
CA ALA A 72 3.62 4.49 4.44
C ALA A 72 5.07 4.15 4.05
N ALA A 73 5.24 3.52 2.89
CA ALA A 73 6.54 3.20 2.33
C ALA A 73 6.63 3.69 0.89
N ARG A 74 7.71 4.39 0.56
CA ARG A 74 7.94 4.96 -0.77
C ARG A 74 9.37 4.66 -1.23
N ASP A 75 9.49 4.24 -2.48
CA ASP A 75 10.79 4.14 -3.14
C ASP A 75 11.39 5.55 -3.33
N VAL A 76 12.63 5.75 -2.88
CA VAL A 76 13.28 7.06 -2.94
C VAL A 76 13.66 7.45 -4.36
N ASP A 77 13.97 6.47 -5.22
CA ASP A 77 14.45 6.70 -6.57
C ASP A 77 13.27 6.87 -7.54
N THR A 78 12.33 5.92 -7.55
CA THR A 78 11.18 5.91 -8.49
C THR A 78 10.01 6.76 -8.01
N LYS A 79 9.99 7.13 -6.73
CA LYS A 79 8.88 7.84 -6.07
C LYS A 79 7.59 7.03 -5.94
N GLU A 80 7.60 5.75 -6.33
CA GLU A 80 6.49 4.81 -6.19
C GLU A 80 6.12 4.61 -4.72
N VAL A 81 4.82 4.59 -4.43
CA VAL A 81 4.32 4.20 -3.10
C VAL A 81 4.10 2.71 -3.07
N LEU A 82 4.83 2.01 -2.22
CA LEU A 82 4.91 0.55 -2.20
C LEU A 82 3.82 -0.08 -1.33
N ALA A 83 3.59 0.49 -0.15
CA ALA A 83 2.61 -0.04 0.78
C ALA A 83 2.06 1.06 1.69
N PHE A 84 0.83 0.83 2.13
CA PHE A 84 0.23 1.49 3.28
C PHE A 84 -0.29 0.44 4.26
N ARG A 85 -0.27 0.78 5.54
CA ARG A 85 -0.94 -0.01 6.58
C ARG A 85 -1.58 0.92 7.59
N ALA A 86 -2.75 0.53 8.10
CA ALA A 86 -3.39 1.19 9.23
C ALA A 86 -3.34 0.28 10.45
N SER A 87 -3.01 0.82 11.61
CA SER A 87 -3.04 0.13 12.91
C SER A 87 -3.69 1.01 13.97
N PHE A 88 -4.24 0.38 15.01
CA PHE A 88 -4.76 1.09 16.19
C PHE A 88 -3.69 1.32 17.25
N THR A 89 -2.54 0.67 17.10
CA THR A 89 -1.37 0.78 17.97
C THR A 89 -0.17 1.28 17.18
N ARG A 90 0.84 1.77 17.91
CA ARG A 90 2.12 2.19 17.35
C ARG A 90 3.26 1.50 18.08
N SER A 91 3.45 0.23 17.75
CA SER A 91 4.42 -0.65 18.40
C SER A 91 5.52 -1.11 17.43
N SER A 92 6.60 -1.70 17.97
CA SER A 92 7.63 -2.32 17.14
C SER A 92 7.09 -3.47 16.29
N LEU A 93 6.11 -4.22 16.81
CA LEU A 93 5.43 -5.28 16.05
C LEU A 93 4.64 -4.70 14.86
N ASP A 94 4.01 -3.53 15.04
CA ASP A 94 3.33 -2.84 13.93
C ASP A 94 4.32 -2.43 12.84
N ALA A 95 5.47 -1.88 13.25
CA ALA A 95 6.54 -1.50 12.33
C ALA A 95 7.12 -2.73 11.61
N GLU A 96 7.46 -3.81 12.31
CA GLU A 96 8.03 -5.04 11.76
C GLU A 96 7.09 -5.68 10.73
N MET A 97 5.81 -5.84 11.09
CA MET A 97 4.80 -6.38 10.18
C MET A 97 4.63 -5.50 8.94
N PHE A 98 4.73 -4.17 9.09
CA PHE A 98 4.69 -3.27 7.93
C PHE A 98 5.92 -3.42 7.04
N LEU A 99 7.13 -3.48 7.62
CA LEU A 99 8.37 -3.68 6.86
C LEU A 99 8.37 -5.01 6.10
N LYS A 100 7.85 -6.09 6.70
CA LYS A 100 7.64 -7.38 6.01
C LYS A 100 6.72 -7.24 4.79
N GLN A 101 5.62 -6.50 4.93
CA GLN A 101 4.71 -6.21 3.82
C GLN A 101 5.41 -5.40 2.70
N VAL A 102 6.30 -4.47 3.05
CA VAL A 102 7.06 -3.68 2.06
C VAL A 102 8.05 -4.57 1.30
N LEU A 103 8.71 -5.51 1.99
CA LEU A 103 9.63 -6.46 1.37
C LEU A 103 8.93 -7.37 0.36
N GLU A 104 7.63 -7.63 0.48
CA GLU A 104 6.87 -8.37 -0.53
C GLU A 104 6.87 -7.70 -1.90
N TYR A 105 7.21 -6.41 -2.00
CA TYR A 105 7.28 -5.68 -3.27
C TYR A 105 8.69 -5.62 -3.86
N CYS A 106 9.72 -6.08 -3.14
CA CYS A 106 11.13 -5.99 -3.53
C CYS A 106 11.68 -7.37 -3.92
N GLU A 107 12.55 -7.42 -4.92
CA GLU A 107 13.31 -8.65 -5.24
C GLU A 107 14.49 -8.85 -4.28
N ASN A 108 15.12 -7.74 -3.88
CA ASN A 108 16.28 -7.70 -2.99
C ASN A 108 15.91 -7.24 -1.57
N LYS A 109 16.92 -7.09 -0.70
CA LYS A 109 16.80 -6.45 0.63
C LYS A 109 17.29 -5.00 0.56
N PRO A 110 16.39 -4.01 0.40
CA PRO A 110 16.76 -2.60 0.31
C PRO A 110 17.23 -2.03 1.65
N LEU A 111 17.91 -0.88 1.60
CA LEU A 111 18.09 -0.05 2.78
C LEU A 111 16.78 0.67 3.12
N PHE A 112 16.48 0.82 4.40
CA PHE A 112 15.33 1.58 4.87
C PHE A 112 15.78 2.90 5.50
N LEU A 113 15.17 3.99 5.03
CA LEU A 113 15.29 5.32 5.62
C LEU A 113 14.04 5.57 6.48
N VAL A 114 14.23 5.62 7.79
CA VAL A 114 13.17 5.87 8.78
C VAL A 114 13.47 7.11 9.60
N ASP A 115 12.44 7.62 10.29
CA ASP A 115 12.64 8.59 11.35
C ASP A 115 13.25 7.94 12.62
N LYS A 116 13.39 8.73 13.70
CA LYS A 116 13.92 8.23 14.98
C LYS A 116 12.83 7.61 15.88
N GLY A 117 11.70 7.20 15.31
CA GLY A 117 10.59 6.59 16.01
C GLY A 117 11.04 5.39 16.84
N PRO A 118 10.66 5.29 18.12
CA PRO A 118 11.12 4.22 19.00
C PRO A 118 10.69 2.83 18.52
N TRP A 119 9.59 2.72 17.78
CA TRP A 119 9.07 1.48 17.20
C TRP A 119 9.98 0.87 16.12
N TYR A 120 10.91 1.63 15.54
CA TYR A 120 11.82 1.07 14.53
C TYR A 120 13.00 0.31 15.12
N ARG A 121 13.32 0.48 16.41
CA ARG A 121 14.54 -0.10 17.03
C ARG A 121 14.57 -1.62 17.00
N GLU A 122 13.41 -2.26 17.16
CA GLU A 122 13.26 -3.71 17.19
C GLU A 122 12.57 -4.25 15.93
N ALA A 123 12.29 -3.39 14.94
CA ALA A 123 11.54 -3.76 13.74
C ALA A 123 12.42 -4.21 12.56
N PHE A 124 13.72 -3.92 12.63
CA PHE A 124 14.73 -4.27 11.62
C PHE A 124 15.50 -5.54 11.98
#